data_AF-A0A9J8CD96-F1
#
_entry.id   AF-A0A9J8CD96-F1
#
_cell.length_a   1.000
_cell.length_b   1.000
_cell.length_c   1.000
_cell.angle_alpha   90.00
_cell.angle_beta   90.00
_cell.angle_gamma   90.00
#
_symmetry.space_group_name_H-M   'P 1'
#
loop_
_entity.id
_entity.type
_entity.pdbx_description
1 polymer ?
#
loop_
_entity_poly.entity_id
_entity_poly.type
_entity_poly.pdbx_seq_one_letter_code
_entity_poly.pdbx_strand_id
1 'polypeptide(L)'
;MRATHFKKVGTGSNKRQEKLIVHIKNRWRTILQLIRSIGNMIGYKKSLSEWQCLSEVKMGRGSPIPPMLQRKIVEQYQKGVSQRKIAKSLKLSSSTVHNIIQRFRESGTISVRKGQGLKTILDAHDLQALRRHCITYRNATVMEITTWAQEYFQKTLSVNTIHRAIRCCRLKLYRSEKKPYLNMIQKHRRFLWAKAHLKWTVAKWKTVLWSDESKFGVLFGKLGRHVIRTKEDKDNPSCYQPASLMLWGCMSACGMGSLHIWKGTINAERYIQVLEQHMLPCRHCLFQGRPCIFQHDNARPHTASITTSWLRRRRIRVLKWPAWSPDLSPIENIWCITKRKMRQRRLKTVEQLEACIR
;
A
#
# COMPACT_ATOMS: atom_id res chain seq x y z
N MET A 1 -52.97 7.67 -53.16
CA MET A 1 -52.01 6.95 -54.02
C MET A 1 -50.62 7.03 -53.40
N ARG A 2 -49.93 5.89 -53.39
CA ARG A 2 -48.49 5.64 -53.13
C ARG A 2 -47.94 5.75 -51.70
N ALA A 3 -47.56 4.55 -51.25
CA ALA A 3 -46.75 4.18 -50.11
C ALA A 3 -45.26 4.55 -50.28
N THR A 4 -44.47 4.12 -49.29
CA THR A 4 -42.99 4.13 -49.09
C THR A 4 -42.53 5.25 -48.14
N HIS A 5 -41.71 5.04 -47.11
CA HIS A 5 -40.79 3.95 -46.77
C HIS A 5 -40.43 4.05 -45.27
N PHE A 6 -40.80 3.05 -44.46
CA PHE A 6 -40.19 2.85 -43.14
C PHE A 6 -38.87 2.08 -43.34
N LYS A 7 -37.75 2.80 -43.41
CA LYS A 7 -36.42 2.18 -43.42
C LYS A 7 -36.01 1.82 -41.99
N LYS A 8 -35.98 0.51 -41.73
CA LYS A 8 -35.26 -0.11 -40.61
C LYS A 8 -33.78 0.29 -40.66
N VAL A 9 -33.32 0.95 -39.59
CA VAL A 9 -31.91 1.02 -39.18
C VAL A 9 -31.93 0.67 -37.69
N GLY A 10 -31.22 -0.29 -37.15
CA GLY A 10 -30.26 -1.25 -37.64
C GLY A 10 -29.80 -2.01 -36.40
N THR A 11 -30.04 -3.31 -36.36
CA THR A 11 -29.72 -4.24 -35.27
C THR A 11 -28.20 -4.47 -35.17
N GLY A 12 -27.45 -3.42 -34.85
CA GLY A 12 -25.97 -3.41 -34.82
C GLY A 12 -25.35 -3.53 -33.42
N SER A 13 -26.11 -3.29 -32.35
CA SER A 13 -25.59 -3.31 -30.97
C SER A 13 -25.58 -4.72 -30.34
N ASN A 14 -26.53 -5.58 -30.73
CA ASN A 14 -26.71 -6.87 -30.05
C ASN A 14 -25.67 -7.94 -30.46
N LYS A 15 -25.20 -7.92 -31.72
CA LYS A 15 -24.19 -8.90 -32.20
C LYS A 15 -22.80 -8.70 -31.57
N ARG A 16 -22.43 -7.48 -31.15
CA ARG A 16 -21.16 -7.23 -30.46
C ARG A 16 -21.21 -7.64 -28.99
N GLN A 17 -22.34 -7.45 -28.31
CA GLN A 17 -22.54 -7.95 -26.94
C GLN A 17 -22.66 -9.48 -26.91
N GLU A 18 -23.36 -10.10 -27.87
CA GLU A 18 -23.41 -11.57 -27.99
C GLU A 18 -22.03 -12.17 -28.29
N LYS A 19 -21.23 -11.56 -29.19
CA LYS A 19 -19.85 -12.02 -29.44
C LYS A 19 -18.97 -11.88 -28.20
N LEU A 20 -19.12 -10.82 -27.40
CA LEU A 20 -18.38 -10.65 -26.15
C LEU A 20 -18.79 -11.68 -25.10
N ILE A 21 -20.08 -11.98 -24.98
CA ILE A 21 -20.62 -12.99 -24.05
C ILE A 21 -20.19 -14.41 -24.47
N VAL A 22 -20.19 -14.72 -25.77
CA VAL A 22 -19.70 -16.00 -26.29
C VAL A 22 -18.18 -16.12 -26.07
N HIS A 23 -17.42 -15.04 -26.26
CA HIS A 23 -15.98 -15.03 -26.01
C HIS A 23 -15.65 -15.20 -24.53
N ILE A 24 -16.41 -14.56 -23.63
CA ILE A 24 -16.29 -14.73 -22.17
C ILE A 24 -16.67 -16.15 -21.75
N LYS A 25 -17.79 -16.71 -22.25
CA LYS A 25 -18.21 -18.09 -21.97
C LYS A 25 -17.19 -19.12 -22.46
N ASN A 26 -16.58 -18.90 -23.62
CA ASN A 26 -15.54 -19.78 -24.14
C ASN A 26 -14.25 -19.68 -23.31
N ARG A 27 -13.85 -18.47 -22.88
CA ARG A 27 -12.70 -18.28 -21.98
C ARG A 27 -12.89 -18.96 -20.62
N TRP A 28 -14.10 -18.91 -20.06
CA TRP A 28 -14.45 -19.65 -18.84
C TRP A 28 -14.47 -21.17 -19.05
N ARG A 29 -14.90 -21.67 -20.22
CA ARG A 29 -14.77 -23.09 -20.56
C ARG A 29 -13.32 -23.55 -20.67
N THR A 30 -12.44 -22.74 -21.27
CA THR A 30 -11.01 -23.08 -21.37
C THR A 30 -10.32 -23.02 -20.01
N ILE A 31 -10.69 -22.07 -19.14
CA ILE A 31 -10.20 -22.00 -17.75
C ILE A 31 -10.71 -23.21 -16.94
N LEU A 32 -11.98 -23.63 -17.11
CA LEU A 32 -12.52 -24.83 -16.46
C LEU A 32 -11.89 -26.13 -17.00
N GLN A 33 -11.51 -26.18 -18.28
CA GLN A 33 -10.75 -27.30 -18.86
C GLN A 33 -9.29 -27.31 -18.36
N LEU A 34 -8.65 -26.15 -18.20
CA LEU A 34 -7.33 -26.03 -17.57
C LEU A 34 -7.36 -26.40 -16.08
N ILE A 35 -8.40 -26.00 -15.34
CA ILE A 35 -8.60 -26.40 -13.94
C ILE A 35 -8.87 -27.91 -13.84
N ARG A 36 -9.63 -28.50 -14.79
CA ARG A 36 -9.79 -29.96 -14.89
C ARG A 36 -8.49 -30.69 -15.27
N SER A 37 -7.66 -30.11 -16.14
CA SER A 37 -6.38 -30.71 -16.55
C SER A 37 -5.33 -30.62 -15.44
N ILE A 38 -5.28 -29.51 -14.69
CA ILE A 38 -4.39 -29.33 -13.53
C ILE A 38 -4.86 -30.21 -12.36
N GLY A 39 -6.18 -30.37 -12.18
CA GLY A 39 -6.74 -31.34 -11.23
C GLY A 39 -6.43 -32.80 -11.56
N ASN A 40 -6.15 -33.12 -12.84
CA ASN A 40 -5.71 -34.45 -13.27
C ASN A 40 -4.18 -34.64 -13.18
N MET A 41 -3.37 -33.56 -13.16
CA MET A 41 -1.92 -33.63 -12.94
C MET A 41 -1.51 -33.66 -11.46
N ILE A 42 -2.35 -33.13 -10.57
CA ILE A 42 -2.16 -33.24 -9.12
C ILE A 42 -3.05 -34.37 -8.63
N GLY A 43 -2.51 -35.58 -8.62
CA GLY A 43 -3.22 -36.84 -8.40
C GLY A 43 -4.14 -36.86 -7.17
N TYR A 44 -5.41 -36.51 -7.39
CA TYR A 44 -6.52 -36.76 -6.48
C TYR A 44 -7.63 -37.52 -7.20
N LYS A 45 -7.28 -38.68 -7.77
CA LYS A 45 -8.26 -39.74 -8.05
C LYS A 45 -8.57 -40.47 -6.75
N LYS A 46 -9.47 -39.90 -5.94
CA LYS A 46 -10.25 -40.68 -4.96
C LYS A 46 -11.65 -40.10 -4.84
N SER A 47 -12.52 -40.56 -5.72
CA SER A 47 -13.89 -41.02 -5.39
C SER A 47 -14.73 -41.08 -6.65
N LEU A 48 -15.08 -42.30 -7.04
CA LEU A 48 -16.41 -42.67 -7.57
C LEU A 48 -16.54 -44.19 -7.79
N SER A 49 -15.44 -44.95 -7.67
CA SER A 49 -15.46 -46.43 -7.58
C SER A 49 -15.11 -47.00 -6.19
N GLU A 50 -14.73 -46.19 -5.21
CA GLU A 50 -14.59 -46.61 -3.78
C GLU A 50 -15.93 -46.56 -3.01
N TRP A 51 -17.07 -46.44 -3.72
CA TRP A 51 -18.41 -46.35 -3.12
C TRP A 51 -19.07 -47.70 -2.81
N GLN A 52 -18.29 -48.77 -2.72
CA GLN A 52 -18.79 -50.11 -2.41
C GLN A 52 -17.97 -50.93 -1.40
N CYS A 53 -17.10 -50.31 -0.60
CA CYS A 53 -16.40 -51.06 0.46
C CYS A 53 -16.37 -50.32 1.80
N LEU A 54 -17.53 -50.19 2.44
CA LEU A 54 -17.64 -49.85 3.87
C LEU A 54 -17.75 -51.09 4.76
N SER A 55 -17.01 -52.16 4.42
CA SER A 55 -16.94 -53.35 5.27
C SER A 55 -15.66 -53.46 6.11
N GLU A 56 -14.55 -52.77 5.81
CA GLU A 56 -13.27 -53.04 6.52
C GLU A 56 -12.31 -51.85 6.70
N VAL A 57 -12.74 -50.75 7.33
CA VAL A 57 -11.77 -49.76 7.85
C VAL A 57 -11.30 -50.21 9.23
N LYS A 58 -10.14 -50.89 9.31
CA LYS A 58 -9.43 -51.11 10.57
C LYS A 58 -8.84 -49.78 11.07
N MET A 59 -9.50 -49.16 12.04
CA MET A 59 -9.01 -47.96 12.72
C MET A 59 -7.80 -48.31 13.62
N GLY A 60 -6.70 -47.56 13.50
CA GLY A 60 -5.56 -47.67 14.42
C GLY A 60 -5.94 -47.22 15.84
N ARG A 61 -5.28 -47.78 16.86
CA ARG A 61 -5.51 -47.38 18.27
C ARG A 61 -5.25 -45.87 18.41
N GLY A 62 -6.23 -45.12 18.91
CA GLY A 62 -6.12 -43.68 19.20
C GLY A 62 -6.53 -42.72 18.07
N SER A 63 -6.89 -43.20 16.88
CA SER A 63 -7.32 -42.33 15.78
C SER A 63 -8.72 -41.73 16.05
N PRO A 64 -8.93 -40.41 15.84
CA PRO A 64 -10.25 -39.78 15.99
C PRO A 64 -11.27 -40.40 15.04
N ILE A 65 -12.48 -40.69 15.52
CA ILE A 65 -13.56 -41.20 14.65
C ILE A 65 -13.93 -40.13 13.60
N PRO A 66 -14.02 -40.49 12.31
CA PRO A 66 -14.46 -39.58 11.26
C PRO A 66 -15.79 -38.89 11.58
N PRO A 67 -15.94 -37.57 11.29
CA PRO A 67 -17.17 -36.82 11.60
C PRO A 67 -18.46 -37.44 11.06
N MET A 68 -18.40 -38.13 9.91
CA MET A 68 -19.54 -38.85 9.32
C MET A 68 -20.03 -40.00 10.21
N LEU A 69 -19.10 -40.78 10.79
CA LEU A 69 -19.44 -41.86 11.70
C LEU A 69 -20.00 -41.31 13.03
N GLN A 70 -19.47 -40.19 13.51
CA GLN A 70 -20.02 -39.52 14.70
C GLN A 70 -21.47 -39.05 14.48
N ARG A 71 -21.80 -38.49 13.31
CA ARG A 71 -23.17 -38.13 12.92
C ARG A 71 -24.10 -39.34 12.87
N LYS A 72 -23.65 -40.42 12.25
CA LYS A 72 -24.43 -41.67 12.13
C LYS A 72 -24.75 -42.30 13.49
N ILE A 73 -23.82 -42.21 14.46
CA ILE A 73 -24.06 -42.62 15.85
C ILE A 73 -25.18 -41.80 16.49
N VAL A 74 -25.11 -40.46 16.36
CA VAL A 74 -26.11 -39.56 16.94
C VAL A 74 -27.49 -39.74 16.29
N GLU A 75 -27.56 -39.89 14.96
CA GLU A 75 -28.82 -40.16 14.25
C GLU A 75 -29.46 -41.49 14.69
N GLN A 76 -28.68 -42.57 14.81
CA GLN A 76 -29.22 -43.85 15.27
C GLN A 76 -29.66 -43.79 16.73
N TYR A 77 -28.95 -43.03 17.56
CA TYR A 77 -29.33 -42.80 18.95
C TYR A 77 -30.63 -41.99 19.07
N GLN A 78 -30.81 -40.93 18.27
CA GLN A 78 -32.06 -40.14 18.20
C GLN A 78 -33.25 -40.98 17.70
N LYS A 79 -33.01 -41.98 16.85
CA LYS A 79 -34.01 -42.97 16.41
C LYS A 79 -34.32 -44.07 17.45
N GLY A 80 -33.79 -43.96 18.68
CA GLY A 80 -34.07 -44.90 19.77
C GLY A 80 -33.29 -46.22 19.70
N VAL A 81 -32.28 -46.33 18.84
CA VAL A 81 -31.46 -47.56 18.75
C VAL A 81 -30.53 -47.68 19.97
N SER A 82 -30.46 -48.85 20.58
CA SER A 82 -29.61 -49.08 21.75
C SER A 82 -28.12 -48.93 21.43
N GLN A 83 -27.33 -48.37 22.36
CA GLN A 83 -25.91 -48.08 22.15
C GLN A 83 -25.10 -49.33 21.75
N ARG A 84 -25.45 -50.51 22.29
CA ARG A 84 -24.84 -51.80 21.94
C ARG A 84 -25.12 -52.19 20.48
N LYS A 85 -26.34 -51.94 19.99
CA LYS A 85 -26.74 -52.23 18.60
C LYS A 85 -26.06 -51.26 17.62
N ILE A 86 -25.91 -49.99 18.01
CA ILE A 86 -25.15 -48.99 17.26
C ILE A 86 -23.67 -49.42 17.14
N ALA A 87 -23.04 -49.77 18.27
CA ALA A 87 -21.64 -50.22 18.33
C ALA A 87 -21.38 -51.44 17.44
N LYS A 88 -22.27 -52.45 17.52
CA LYS A 88 -22.19 -53.65 16.68
C LYS A 88 -22.39 -53.34 15.19
N SER A 89 -23.33 -52.46 14.85
CA SER A 89 -23.61 -52.10 13.45
C SER A 89 -22.49 -51.29 12.78
N LEU A 90 -21.79 -50.45 13.55
CA LEU A 90 -20.73 -49.58 13.05
C LEU A 90 -19.32 -50.16 13.26
N LYS A 91 -19.20 -51.38 13.82
CA LYS A 91 -17.92 -52.01 14.20
C LYS A 91 -17.03 -51.10 15.06
N LEU A 92 -17.64 -50.40 16.03
CA LEU A 92 -16.96 -49.50 16.96
C LEU A 92 -17.02 -50.05 18.40
N SER A 93 -16.08 -49.64 19.24
CA SER A 93 -16.14 -50.01 20.66
C SER A 93 -17.35 -49.36 21.34
N SER A 94 -18.01 -50.11 22.24
CA SER A 94 -19.15 -49.61 23.03
C SER A 94 -18.78 -48.34 23.81
N SER A 95 -17.56 -48.26 24.33
CA SER A 95 -17.04 -47.10 25.06
C SER A 95 -16.96 -45.85 24.17
N THR A 96 -16.59 -46.00 22.89
CA THR A 96 -16.53 -44.84 21.99
C THR A 96 -17.91 -44.35 21.60
N VAL A 97 -18.86 -45.25 21.36
CA VAL A 97 -20.27 -44.90 21.11
C VAL A 97 -20.86 -44.20 22.33
N HIS A 98 -20.61 -44.73 23.53
CA HIS A 98 -21.01 -44.12 24.79
C HIS A 98 -20.44 -42.70 24.95
N ASN A 99 -19.12 -42.53 24.79
CA ASN A 99 -18.45 -41.22 24.92
C ASN A 99 -18.93 -40.19 23.90
N ILE A 100 -19.34 -40.60 22.69
CA ILE A 100 -19.92 -39.69 21.67
C ILE A 100 -21.34 -39.29 22.07
N ILE A 101 -22.17 -40.25 22.47
CA ILE A 101 -23.56 -39.98 22.89
C ILE A 101 -23.58 -39.13 24.16
N GLN A 102 -22.70 -39.40 25.12
CA GLN A 102 -22.57 -38.62 26.34
C GLN A 102 -22.17 -37.17 26.03
N ARG A 103 -21.19 -36.96 25.16
CA ARG A 103 -20.82 -35.60 24.68
C ARG A 103 -21.99 -34.89 23.99
N PHE A 104 -22.75 -35.62 23.18
CA PHE A 104 -23.94 -35.09 22.51
C PHE A 104 -25.03 -34.70 23.52
N ARG A 105 -25.28 -35.51 24.56
CA ARG A 105 -26.21 -35.19 25.65
C ARG A 105 -25.79 -33.92 26.41
N GLU A 106 -24.50 -33.72 26.65
CA GLU A 106 -23.98 -32.59 27.45
C GLU A 106 -23.91 -31.27 26.67
N SER A 107 -23.54 -31.30 25.38
CA SER A 107 -23.20 -30.09 24.62
C SER A 107 -24.10 -29.83 23.41
N GLY A 108 -24.97 -30.78 23.04
CA GLY A 108 -25.82 -30.70 21.85
C GLY A 108 -25.07 -30.73 20.51
N THR A 109 -23.73 -30.75 20.53
CA THR A 109 -22.89 -30.71 19.33
C THR A 109 -21.90 -31.87 19.26
N ILE A 110 -21.56 -32.27 18.03
CA ILE A 110 -20.61 -33.35 17.73
C ILE A 110 -19.16 -32.83 17.64
N SER A 111 -18.96 -31.52 17.72
CA SER A 111 -17.63 -30.90 17.62
C SER A 111 -16.73 -31.31 18.78
N VAL A 112 -15.48 -31.66 18.44
CA VAL A 112 -14.44 -31.93 19.44
C VAL A 112 -14.17 -30.62 20.19
N ARG A 113 -14.21 -30.64 21.54
CA ARG A 113 -13.79 -29.49 22.35
C ARG A 113 -12.38 -29.11 21.94
N LYS A 114 -12.12 -27.82 21.65
CA LYS A 114 -10.74 -27.34 21.50
C LYS A 114 -10.01 -27.68 22.80
N GLY A 115 -8.93 -28.46 22.69
CA GLY A 115 -8.07 -28.72 23.84
C GLY A 115 -7.61 -27.39 24.45
N GLN A 116 -7.37 -27.38 25.76
CA GLN A 116 -6.69 -26.27 26.39
C GLN A 116 -5.31 -26.15 25.72
N GLY A 117 -5.09 -25.06 24.99
CA GLY A 117 -3.79 -24.79 24.39
C GLY A 117 -2.72 -24.68 25.46
N LEU A 118 -1.46 -24.79 25.06
CA LEU A 118 -0.33 -24.48 25.93
C LEU A 118 -0.51 -23.08 26.55
N LYS A 119 -0.30 -22.97 27.86
CA LYS A 119 -0.31 -21.69 28.56
C LYS A 119 0.74 -20.78 27.90
N THR A 120 0.35 -19.55 27.57
CA THR A 120 1.27 -18.56 27.02
C THR A 120 2.24 -18.09 28.11
N ILE A 121 3.51 -17.86 27.74
CA ILE A 121 4.57 -17.40 28.67
C ILE A 121 4.20 -16.05 29.32
N LEU A 122 3.57 -15.18 28.52
CA LEU A 122 3.04 -13.89 28.97
C LEU A 122 1.54 -14.04 29.27
N ASP A 123 1.13 -13.54 30.42
CA ASP A 123 -0.27 -13.48 30.83
C ASP A 123 -0.96 -12.18 30.39
N ALA A 124 -2.21 -11.99 30.78
CA ALA A 124 -2.97 -10.80 30.41
C ALA A 124 -2.39 -9.50 31.00
N HIS A 125 -1.81 -9.55 32.18
CA HIS A 125 -1.21 -8.39 32.85
C HIS A 125 0.09 -8.00 32.15
N ASP A 126 0.92 -8.98 31.82
CA ASP A 126 2.15 -8.79 31.06
C ASP A 126 1.87 -8.16 29.69
N LEU A 127 0.85 -8.65 28.98
CA LEU A 127 0.44 -8.09 27.69
C LEU A 127 -0.03 -6.64 27.80
N GLN A 128 -0.69 -6.26 28.90
CA GLN A 128 -1.11 -4.89 29.14
C GLN A 128 0.08 -3.97 29.46
N ALA A 129 1.05 -4.43 30.26
CA ALA A 129 2.30 -3.71 30.51
C ALA A 129 3.12 -3.54 29.22
N LEU A 130 3.28 -4.61 28.43
CA LEU A 130 3.94 -4.57 27.13
C LEU A 130 3.27 -3.57 26.19
N ARG A 131 1.93 -3.57 26.11
CA ARG A 131 1.18 -2.61 25.28
C ARG A 131 1.46 -1.17 25.69
N ARG A 132 1.47 -0.86 26.99
CA ARG A 132 1.81 0.48 27.50
C ARG A 132 3.23 0.86 27.10
N HIS A 133 4.20 -0.02 27.31
CA HIS A 133 5.59 0.22 26.96
C HIS A 133 5.77 0.51 25.46
N CYS A 134 5.18 -0.31 24.58
CA CYS A 134 5.23 -0.07 23.14
C CYS A 134 4.59 1.26 22.70
N ILE A 135 3.54 1.72 23.40
CA ILE A 135 2.88 3.00 23.10
C ILE A 135 3.74 4.17 23.58
N THR A 136 4.40 4.06 24.73
CA THR A 136 5.30 5.10 25.23
C THR A 136 6.56 5.20 24.36
N TYR A 137 7.19 4.07 24.03
CA TYR A 137 8.44 3.98 23.29
C TYR A 137 8.24 3.50 21.85
N ARG A 138 7.48 4.26 21.05
CA ARG A 138 7.07 3.86 19.68
C ARG A 138 8.23 3.61 18.70
N ASN A 139 9.40 4.17 18.99
CA ASN A 139 10.58 4.06 18.14
C ASN A 139 11.57 2.98 18.59
N ALA A 140 11.29 2.28 19.71
CA ALA A 140 12.17 1.24 20.21
C ALA A 140 12.23 0.06 19.24
N THR A 141 13.41 -0.55 19.12
CA THR A 141 13.56 -1.78 18.33
C THR A 141 12.90 -2.96 19.06
N VAL A 142 12.54 -4.01 18.31
CA VAL A 142 11.97 -5.21 18.95
C VAL A 142 12.98 -5.86 19.89
N MET A 143 14.27 -5.71 19.62
CA MET A 143 15.32 -6.17 20.51
C MET A 143 15.30 -5.41 21.84
N GLU A 144 15.28 -4.07 21.81
CA GLU A 144 15.16 -3.25 23.02
C GLU A 144 13.91 -3.59 23.83
N ILE A 145 12.76 -3.77 23.16
CA ILE A 145 11.52 -4.20 23.82
C ILE A 145 11.67 -5.60 24.43
N THR A 146 12.44 -6.48 23.80
CA THR A 146 12.70 -7.83 24.31
C THR A 146 13.57 -7.76 25.57
N THR A 147 14.67 -7.01 25.54
CA THR A 147 15.54 -6.80 26.71
C THR A 147 14.73 -6.23 27.88
N TRP A 148 13.97 -5.17 27.64
CA TRP A 148 13.09 -4.59 28.67
C TRP A 148 12.08 -5.61 29.21
N ALA A 149 11.43 -6.39 28.35
CA ALA A 149 10.43 -7.36 28.77
C ALA A 149 11.05 -8.52 29.58
N GLN A 150 12.28 -8.94 29.26
CA GLN A 150 13.00 -9.96 30.02
C GLN A 150 13.33 -9.46 31.43
N GLU A 151 13.80 -8.22 31.56
CA GLU A 151 14.12 -7.58 32.85
C GLU A 151 12.85 -7.33 33.67
N TYR A 152 11.82 -6.77 33.04
CA TYR A 152 10.60 -6.34 33.73
C TYR A 152 9.72 -7.52 34.17
N PHE A 153 9.58 -8.56 33.34
CA PHE A 153 8.79 -9.74 33.69
C PHE A 153 9.61 -10.86 34.34
N GLN A 154 10.94 -10.72 34.38
CA GLN A 154 11.88 -11.75 34.85
C GLN A 154 11.66 -13.11 34.15
N LYS A 155 11.39 -13.08 32.85
CA LYS A 155 11.10 -14.26 32.01
C LYS A 155 12.07 -14.33 30.84
N THR A 156 12.45 -15.54 30.44
CA THR A 156 13.23 -15.75 29.22
C THR A 156 12.33 -15.60 28.00
N LEU A 157 12.48 -14.50 27.28
CA LEU A 157 11.63 -14.15 26.13
C LEU A 157 12.48 -14.05 24.88
N SER A 158 12.06 -14.77 23.84
CA SER A 158 12.63 -14.59 22.51
C SER A 158 12.03 -13.36 21.82
N VAL A 159 12.76 -12.76 20.89
CA VAL A 159 12.27 -11.70 19.99
C VAL A 159 10.99 -12.14 19.27
N ASN A 160 10.88 -13.42 18.89
CA ASN A 160 9.69 -13.99 18.26
C ASN A 160 8.48 -14.03 19.22
N THR A 161 8.71 -14.30 20.51
CA THR A 161 7.67 -14.25 21.54
C THR A 161 7.10 -12.84 21.64
N ILE A 162 7.98 -11.82 21.67
CA ILE A 162 7.57 -10.41 21.69
C ILE A 162 6.82 -10.02 20.41
N HIS A 163 7.27 -10.46 19.23
CA HIS A 163 6.52 -10.23 17.98
C HIS A 163 5.09 -10.79 18.03
N ARG A 164 4.90 -11.99 18.58
CA ARG A 164 3.57 -12.59 18.78
C ARG A 164 2.76 -11.79 19.81
N ALA A 165 3.39 -11.44 20.92
CA ALA A 165 2.76 -10.67 21.99
C ALA A 165 2.28 -9.29 21.52
N ILE A 166 3.08 -8.55 20.74
CA ILE A 166 2.70 -7.28 20.11
C ILE A 166 1.43 -7.46 19.27
N ARG A 167 1.32 -8.55 18.49
CA ARG A 167 0.11 -8.85 17.71
C ARG A 167 -1.09 -9.19 18.60
N CYS A 168 -0.88 -9.96 19.68
CA CYS A 168 -1.92 -10.23 20.68
C CYS A 168 -2.43 -8.94 21.34
N CYS A 169 -1.54 -7.97 21.57
CA CYS A 169 -1.89 -6.63 22.05
C CYS A 169 -2.56 -5.76 20.98
N ARG A 170 -2.94 -6.30 19.81
CA ARG A 170 -3.52 -5.56 18.66
C ARG A 170 -2.63 -4.42 18.15
N LEU A 171 -1.31 -4.58 18.29
CA LEU A 171 -0.32 -3.67 17.72
C LEU A 171 0.35 -4.31 16.50
N LYS A 172 0.89 -3.48 15.62
CA LYS A 172 1.63 -3.90 14.42
C LYS A 172 2.83 -2.98 14.23
N LEU A 173 3.90 -3.55 13.69
CA LEU A 173 5.06 -2.78 13.28
C LEU A 173 4.79 -2.14 11.92
N TYR A 174 4.93 -0.82 11.86
CA TYR A 174 4.84 -0.04 10.64
C TYR A 174 6.16 0.66 10.38
N ARG A 175 6.44 0.92 9.11
CA ARG A 175 7.52 1.82 8.75
C ARG A 175 7.11 3.24 9.14
N SER A 176 7.92 3.92 9.95
CA SER A 176 7.68 5.32 10.30
C SER A 176 7.68 6.20 9.04
N GLU A 177 6.65 7.04 8.90
CA GLU A 177 6.54 8.01 7.82
C GLU A 177 7.36 9.25 8.16
N LYS A 178 8.22 9.68 7.24
CA LYS A 178 8.96 10.94 7.37
C LYS A 178 8.01 12.10 7.06
N LYS A 179 7.51 12.77 8.10
CA LYS A 179 6.68 13.98 7.98
C LYS A 179 7.39 15.16 8.67
N PRO A 180 7.34 16.36 8.10
CA PRO A 180 7.80 17.54 8.82
C PRO A 180 6.92 17.73 10.06
N TYR A 181 7.56 17.97 11.21
CA TYR A 181 6.83 18.34 12.42
C TYR A 181 6.24 19.74 12.24
N LEU A 182 4.93 19.86 12.37
CA LEU A 182 4.23 21.14 12.29
C LEU A 182 3.88 21.63 13.68
N ASN A 183 4.34 22.83 14.03
CA ASN A 183 3.94 23.49 15.26
C ASN A 183 2.49 24.03 15.18
N MET A 184 1.92 24.44 16.31
CA MET A 184 0.52 24.90 16.39
C MET A 184 0.24 26.12 15.50
N ILE A 185 1.19 27.06 15.43
CA ILE A 185 1.08 28.27 14.61
C ILE A 185 1.03 27.91 13.11
N GLN A 186 1.89 26.99 12.66
CA GLN A 186 1.92 26.51 11.28
C GLN A 186 0.62 25.79 10.92
N LYS A 187 0.11 24.92 11.81
CA LYS A 187 -1.18 24.24 11.62
C LYS A 187 -2.31 25.26 11.46
N HIS A 188 -2.36 26.28 12.32
CA HIS A 188 -3.37 27.32 12.26
C HIS A 188 -3.28 28.14 10.94
N ARG A 189 -2.07 28.55 10.53
CA ARG A 189 -1.86 29.26 9.25
C ARG A 189 -2.30 28.42 8.05
N ARG A 190 -2.00 27.12 8.05
CA ARG A 190 -2.45 26.18 7.01
C ARG A 190 -3.97 26.04 6.99
N PHE A 191 -4.60 25.91 8.16
CA PHE A 191 -6.05 25.84 8.28
C PHE A 191 -6.73 27.11 7.75
N LEU A 192 -6.25 28.30 8.14
CA LEU A 192 -6.78 29.57 7.64
C LEU A 192 -6.63 29.69 6.12
N TRP A 193 -5.48 29.28 5.58
CA TRP A 193 -5.27 29.26 4.14
C TRP A 193 -6.27 28.33 3.44
N ALA A 194 -6.42 27.09 3.91
CA ALA A 194 -7.36 26.14 3.34
C ALA A 194 -8.81 26.65 3.43
N LYS A 195 -9.20 27.24 4.57
CA LYS A 195 -10.52 27.83 4.77
C LYS A 195 -10.79 29.00 3.81
N ALA A 196 -9.80 29.88 3.60
CA ALA A 196 -9.92 31.01 2.68
C ALA A 196 -10.09 30.58 1.21
N HIS A 197 -9.52 29.42 0.84
CA HIS A 197 -9.58 28.89 -0.53
C HIS A 197 -10.63 27.78 -0.70
N LEU A 198 -11.41 27.45 0.34
CA LEU A 198 -12.41 26.39 0.31
C LEU A 198 -13.51 26.65 -0.73
N LYS A 199 -13.89 27.92 -0.91
CA LYS A 199 -14.91 28.35 -1.89
C LYS A 199 -14.36 28.57 -3.29
N TRP A 200 -13.06 28.36 -3.53
CA TRP A 200 -12.50 28.53 -4.87
C TRP A 200 -13.02 27.45 -5.81
N THR A 201 -13.61 27.88 -6.92
CA THR A 201 -14.09 26.98 -7.97
C THR A 201 -12.92 26.33 -8.70
N VAL A 202 -13.19 25.21 -9.37
CA VAL A 202 -12.21 24.56 -10.26
C VAL A 202 -11.67 25.54 -11.29
N ALA A 203 -12.52 26.38 -11.89
CA ALA A 203 -12.10 27.41 -12.83
C ALA A 203 -11.07 28.37 -12.23
N LYS A 204 -11.23 28.75 -10.96
CA LYS A 204 -10.24 29.58 -10.26
C LYS A 204 -8.91 28.85 -10.07
N TRP A 205 -8.93 27.59 -9.65
CA TRP A 205 -7.72 26.78 -9.51
C TRP A 205 -7.00 26.55 -10.84
N LYS A 206 -7.74 26.46 -11.95
CA LYS A 206 -7.15 26.38 -13.30
C LYS A 206 -6.34 27.63 -13.68
N THR A 207 -6.54 28.77 -13.03
CA THR A 207 -5.76 30.00 -13.26
C THR A 207 -4.43 30.06 -12.49
N VAL A 208 -4.12 29.03 -11.69
CA VAL A 208 -2.88 28.98 -10.90
C VAL A 208 -1.75 28.32 -11.69
N LEU A 209 -0.61 29.00 -11.77
CA LEU A 209 0.66 28.46 -12.24
C LEU A 209 1.45 28.00 -11.01
N TRP A 210 1.57 26.70 -10.84
CA TRP A 210 2.33 26.07 -9.76
C TRP A 210 3.79 25.99 -10.16
N SER A 211 4.70 26.29 -9.24
CA SER A 211 6.14 26.12 -9.44
C SER A 211 6.80 25.62 -8.18
N ASP A 212 7.89 24.87 -8.36
CA ASP A 212 8.63 24.28 -7.26
C ASP A 212 10.00 23.77 -7.74
N GLU A 213 10.91 23.60 -6.79
CA GLU A 213 12.23 23.02 -7.00
C GLU A 213 12.31 21.61 -6.40
N SER A 214 12.82 20.65 -7.18
CA SER A 214 12.97 19.28 -6.71
C SER A 214 14.34 18.69 -7.00
N LYS A 215 14.93 18.07 -5.97
CA LYS A 215 16.18 17.32 -6.08
C LYS A 215 15.93 15.90 -6.58
N PHE A 216 16.60 15.53 -7.67
CA PHE A 216 16.61 14.21 -8.28
C PHE A 216 17.97 13.56 -8.06
N GLY A 217 18.00 12.48 -7.28
CA GLY A 217 19.21 11.72 -7.01
C GLY A 217 19.41 10.56 -8.00
N VAL A 218 20.65 10.30 -8.37
CA VAL A 218 21.10 9.04 -8.96
C VAL A 218 20.97 7.94 -7.90
N LEU A 219 20.50 6.76 -8.30
CA LEU A 219 20.12 5.72 -7.35
C LEU A 219 21.22 4.68 -7.22
N PHE A 220 21.70 4.51 -6.00
CA PHE A 220 22.75 3.55 -5.68
C PHE A 220 22.23 2.52 -4.68
N GLY A 221 21.21 1.75 -5.08
CA GLY A 221 20.65 0.67 -4.26
C GLY A 221 20.33 1.07 -2.81
N LYS A 222 20.40 0.10 -1.87
CA LYS A 222 20.26 0.37 -0.42
C LYS A 222 21.56 0.83 0.24
N LEU A 223 22.70 0.47 -0.34
CA LEU A 223 24.03 0.70 0.23
C LEU A 223 24.57 2.11 -0.08
N GLY A 224 23.95 2.86 -1.00
CA GLY A 224 24.48 4.13 -1.46
C GLY A 224 25.64 3.95 -2.46
N ARG A 225 26.15 5.07 -2.99
CA ARG A 225 27.27 5.06 -3.94
C ARG A 225 28.52 4.68 -3.17
N HIS A 226 29.18 3.61 -3.59
CA HIS A 226 30.54 3.30 -3.16
C HIS A 226 31.48 3.81 -4.24
N VAL A 227 32.59 4.41 -3.81
CA VAL A 227 33.66 4.82 -4.71
C VAL A 227 34.88 3.99 -4.34
N ILE A 228 35.48 3.34 -5.35
CA ILE A 228 36.75 2.63 -5.19
C ILE A 228 37.84 3.70 -5.31
N ARG A 229 38.62 3.87 -4.23
CA ARG A 229 39.70 4.86 -4.14
C ARG A 229 40.77 4.37 -3.17
N THR A 230 41.98 4.87 -3.32
CA THR A 230 43.03 4.76 -2.28
C THR A 230 42.73 5.73 -1.12
N LYS A 231 43.53 5.66 -0.06
CA LYS A 231 43.36 6.56 1.09
C LYS A 231 43.73 8.00 0.71
N GLU A 232 44.74 8.14 -0.15
CA GLU A 232 45.31 9.37 -0.69
C GLU A 232 44.36 10.04 -1.70
N ASP A 233 43.62 9.25 -2.47
CA ASP A 233 42.60 9.71 -3.43
C ASP A 233 41.32 10.28 -2.77
N LYS A 234 41.30 10.45 -1.44
CA LYS A 234 40.12 10.98 -0.74
C LYS A 234 39.62 12.26 -1.39
N ASP A 235 40.54 13.16 -1.74
CA ASP A 235 40.23 14.48 -2.26
C ASP A 235 40.20 14.58 -3.80
N ASN A 236 40.33 13.44 -4.50
CA ASN A 236 40.28 13.41 -5.95
C ASN A 236 38.86 13.79 -6.44
N PRO A 237 38.69 14.80 -7.32
CA PRO A 237 37.38 15.22 -7.83
C PRO A 237 36.55 14.10 -8.48
N SER A 238 37.20 13.06 -9.03
CA SER A 238 36.52 11.88 -9.57
C SER A 238 35.75 11.08 -8.50
N CYS A 239 36.14 11.21 -7.23
CA CYS A 239 35.47 10.61 -6.09
C CYS A 239 34.25 11.40 -5.58
N TYR A 240 34.12 12.67 -5.99
CA TYR A 240 33.09 13.60 -5.51
C TYR A 240 31.99 13.91 -6.53
N GLN A 241 31.75 13.02 -7.49
CA GLN A 241 30.74 13.30 -8.50
C GLN A 241 29.36 13.54 -7.87
N PRO A 242 28.69 14.66 -8.21
CA PRO A 242 27.40 14.99 -7.66
C PRO A 242 26.44 13.83 -7.91
N ALA A 243 25.78 13.37 -6.86
CA ALA A 243 24.84 12.25 -6.94
C ALA A 243 23.42 12.73 -7.27
N SER A 244 23.24 13.99 -7.66
CA SER A 244 21.90 14.57 -7.83
C SER A 244 21.87 15.84 -8.67
N LEU A 245 20.77 16.06 -9.36
CA LEU A 245 20.39 17.31 -10.02
C LEU A 245 19.29 18.02 -9.25
N MET A 246 19.33 19.35 -9.24
CA MET A 246 18.22 20.18 -8.79
C MET A 246 17.46 20.67 -10.02
N LEU A 247 16.14 20.51 -10.04
CA LEU A 247 15.29 20.98 -11.13
C LEU A 247 14.34 22.03 -10.62
N TRP A 248 14.15 23.08 -11.39
CA TRP A 248 13.01 23.98 -11.27
C TRP A 248 11.97 23.58 -12.32
N GLY A 249 10.70 23.52 -11.94
CA GLY A 249 9.64 23.27 -12.89
C GLY A 249 8.37 24.05 -12.57
N CYS A 250 7.50 24.17 -13.56
CA CYS A 250 6.18 24.72 -13.37
C CYS A 250 5.11 23.92 -14.10
N MET A 251 3.86 24.04 -13.65
CA MET A 251 2.70 23.40 -14.27
C MET A 251 1.42 24.21 -14.03
N SER A 252 0.45 24.02 -14.91
CA SER A 252 -0.91 24.54 -14.76
C SER A 252 -1.92 23.42 -15.02
N ALA A 253 -3.21 23.71 -14.89
CA ALA A 253 -4.24 22.77 -15.31
C ALA A 253 -4.25 22.49 -16.83
N CYS A 254 -3.63 23.35 -17.64
CA CYS A 254 -3.47 23.15 -19.08
C CYS A 254 -2.34 22.17 -19.43
N GLY A 255 -1.41 21.92 -18.51
CA GLY A 255 -0.26 21.05 -18.75
C GLY A 255 1.00 21.48 -18.02
N MET A 256 2.10 20.79 -18.35
CA MET A 256 3.43 21.09 -17.84
C MET A 256 4.01 22.31 -18.54
N GLY A 257 4.69 23.16 -17.77
CA GLY A 257 5.54 24.22 -18.30
C GLY A 257 6.99 23.75 -18.44
N SER A 258 7.89 24.73 -18.43
CA SER A 258 9.33 24.53 -18.59
C SER A 258 9.91 23.78 -17.40
N LEU A 259 10.87 22.92 -17.70
CA LEU A 259 11.70 22.21 -16.74
C LEU A 259 13.14 22.71 -16.93
N HIS A 260 13.71 23.32 -15.90
CA HIS A 260 15.03 23.92 -15.92
C HIS A 260 15.98 23.19 -14.96
N ILE A 261 17.17 22.84 -15.44
CA ILE A 261 18.20 22.23 -14.60
C ILE A 261 18.99 23.32 -13.89
N TRP A 262 18.86 23.36 -12.57
CA TRP A 262 19.56 24.33 -11.75
C TRP A 262 21.01 23.90 -11.52
N LYS A 263 21.96 24.71 -12.00
CA LYS A 263 23.40 24.50 -11.79
C LYS A 263 23.92 25.45 -10.72
N GLY A 264 24.46 24.92 -9.62
CA GLY A 264 25.02 25.70 -8.50
C GLY A 264 24.01 26.09 -7.42
N THR A 265 24.35 27.09 -6.62
CA THR A 265 23.54 27.53 -5.47
C THR A 265 22.30 28.33 -5.91
N ILE A 266 21.19 28.16 -5.19
CA ILE A 266 19.97 28.95 -5.39
C ILE A 266 20.12 30.28 -4.65
N ASN A 267 20.14 31.40 -5.38
CA ASN A 267 20.09 32.75 -4.82
C ASN A 267 18.96 33.56 -5.48
N ALA A 268 18.65 34.73 -4.93
CA ALA A 268 17.51 35.54 -5.37
C ALA A 268 17.66 36.03 -6.81
N GLU A 269 18.86 36.44 -7.22
CA GLU A 269 19.13 36.94 -8.58
C GLU A 269 18.98 35.85 -9.65
N ARG A 270 19.59 34.68 -9.42
CA ARG A 270 19.42 33.53 -10.32
C ARG A 270 17.97 33.06 -10.35
N TYR A 271 17.26 33.14 -9.23
CA TYR A 271 15.84 32.83 -9.21
C TYR A 271 15.04 33.78 -10.12
N ILE A 272 15.30 35.08 -10.06
CA ILE A 272 14.69 36.05 -11.00
C ILE A 272 15.02 35.70 -12.45
N GLN A 273 16.28 35.35 -12.75
CA GLN A 273 16.68 34.94 -14.11
C GLN A 273 15.88 33.72 -14.59
N VAL A 274 15.69 32.71 -13.73
CA VAL A 274 14.87 31.53 -14.05
C VAL A 274 13.40 31.94 -14.26
N LEU A 275 12.86 32.84 -13.45
CA LEU A 275 11.50 33.35 -13.67
C LEU A 275 11.37 34.10 -15.00
N GLU A 276 12.37 34.87 -15.40
CA GLU A 276 12.39 35.59 -16.68
C GLU A 276 12.48 34.65 -17.87
N GLN A 277 13.42 33.72 -17.83
CA GLN A 277 13.72 32.83 -18.96
C GLN A 277 12.71 31.69 -19.11
N HIS A 278 12.16 31.20 -18.00
CA HIS A 278 11.33 29.98 -18.01
C HIS A 278 9.89 30.24 -17.57
N MET A 279 9.67 30.94 -16.45
CA MET A 279 8.31 31.12 -15.92
C MET A 279 7.48 32.07 -16.81
N LEU A 280 8.02 33.21 -17.23
CA LEU A 280 7.28 34.18 -18.05
C LEU A 280 6.84 33.62 -19.41
N PRO A 281 7.69 32.93 -20.20
CA PRO A 281 7.24 32.28 -21.43
C PRO A 281 6.19 31.20 -21.19
N CYS A 282 6.35 30.39 -20.14
CA CYS A 282 5.37 29.36 -19.77
C CYS A 282 4.03 29.97 -19.39
N ARG A 283 4.04 31.05 -18.63
CA ARG A 283 2.85 31.83 -18.29
C ARG A 283 2.15 32.31 -19.56
N HIS A 284 2.89 32.85 -20.52
CA HIS A 284 2.30 33.34 -21.77
C HIS A 284 1.68 32.18 -22.58
N CYS A 285 2.43 31.09 -22.75
CA CYS A 285 2.00 29.91 -23.53
C CYS A 285 0.79 29.19 -22.90
N LEU A 286 0.86 28.84 -21.61
CA LEU A 286 -0.14 28.01 -20.93
C LEU A 286 -1.47 28.76 -20.68
N PHE A 287 -1.41 30.08 -20.53
CA PHE A 287 -2.58 30.91 -20.25
C PHE A 287 -3.00 31.78 -21.44
N GLN A 288 -2.29 31.71 -22.57
CA GLN A 288 -2.59 32.50 -23.79
C GLN A 288 -2.74 34.00 -23.47
N GLY A 289 -1.82 34.53 -22.66
CA GLY A 289 -1.84 35.92 -22.23
C GLY A 289 -2.89 36.27 -21.15
N ARG A 290 -3.79 35.36 -20.77
CA ARG A 290 -4.78 35.61 -19.72
C ARG A 290 -4.11 35.81 -18.34
N PRO A 291 -4.73 36.58 -17.44
CA PRO A 291 -4.22 36.73 -16.08
C PRO A 291 -4.14 35.38 -15.36
N CYS A 292 -3.03 35.12 -14.69
CA CYS A 292 -2.84 33.95 -13.86
C CYS A 292 -2.37 34.36 -12.46
N ILE A 293 -2.43 33.41 -11.52
CA ILE A 293 -1.87 33.55 -10.19
C ILE A 293 -0.63 32.66 -10.13
N PHE A 294 0.52 33.22 -9.80
CA PHE A 294 1.76 32.48 -9.65
C PHE A 294 1.87 31.92 -8.22
N GLN A 295 2.17 30.64 -8.08
CA GLN A 295 2.46 30.01 -6.80
C GLN A 295 3.93 29.56 -6.77
N HIS A 296 4.59 29.95 -5.69
CA HIS A 296 5.89 29.44 -5.24
C HIS A 296 5.86 29.33 -3.70
N ASP A 297 6.84 28.65 -3.12
CA ASP A 297 6.95 28.55 -1.67
C ASP A 297 7.59 29.81 -1.04
N ASN A 298 7.79 29.78 0.28
CA ASN A 298 8.38 30.90 1.02
C ASN A 298 9.89 30.72 1.28
N ALA A 299 10.63 30.07 0.38
CA ALA A 299 12.08 29.97 0.49
C ALA A 299 12.73 31.36 0.49
N ARG A 300 13.90 31.49 1.12
CA ARG A 300 14.61 32.78 1.28
C ARG A 300 14.80 33.54 -0.04
N PRO A 301 15.18 32.90 -1.17
CA PRO A 301 15.30 33.58 -2.46
C PRO A 301 13.97 34.12 -2.99
N HIS A 302 12.84 33.48 -2.65
CA HIS A 302 11.50 33.82 -3.15
C HIS A 302 10.92 35.03 -2.42
N THR A 303 11.21 35.14 -1.12
CA THR A 303 10.76 36.23 -0.26
C THR A 303 11.76 37.40 -0.19
N ALA A 304 12.91 37.31 -0.86
CA ALA A 304 13.90 38.38 -0.89
C ALA A 304 13.31 39.68 -1.45
N SER A 305 13.80 40.84 -0.97
CA SER A 305 13.32 42.16 -1.40
C SER A 305 13.44 42.36 -2.91
N ILE A 306 14.54 41.90 -3.51
CA ILE A 306 14.77 41.99 -4.96
C ILE A 306 13.73 41.17 -5.75
N THR A 307 13.42 39.95 -5.31
CA THR A 307 12.46 39.05 -5.94
C THR A 307 11.03 39.57 -5.83
N THR A 308 10.63 39.98 -4.62
CA THR A 308 9.30 40.55 -4.38
C THR A 308 9.09 41.87 -5.14
N SER A 309 10.12 42.72 -5.19
CA SER A 309 10.10 43.95 -6.00
C SER A 309 10.01 43.67 -7.50
N TRP A 310 10.73 42.66 -8.00
CA TRP A 310 10.64 42.22 -9.39
C TRP A 310 9.24 41.69 -9.73
N LEU A 311 8.66 40.82 -8.90
CA LEU A 311 7.30 40.30 -9.07
C LEU A 311 6.26 41.42 -9.13
N ARG A 312 6.38 42.42 -8.23
CA ARG A 312 5.52 43.61 -8.21
C ARG A 312 5.67 44.46 -9.47
N ARG A 313 6.90 44.75 -9.91
CA ARG A 313 7.16 45.53 -11.14
C ARG A 313 6.60 44.85 -12.39
N ARG A 314 6.68 43.52 -12.45
CA ARG A 314 6.09 42.70 -13.53
C ARG A 314 4.58 42.47 -13.39
N ARG A 315 3.93 43.06 -12.37
CA ARG A 315 2.49 42.91 -12.06
C ARG A 315 2.05 41.45 -11.91
N ILE A 316 2.92 40.60 -11.37
CA ILE A 316 2.63 39.18 -11.14
C ILE A 316 1.88 39.03 -9.83
N ARG A 317 0.70 38.42 -9.89
CA ARG A 317 -0.09 38.09 -8.69
C ARG A 317 0.44 36.82 -8.06
N VAL A 318 0.97 36.90 -6.84
CA VAL A 318 1.48 35.75 -6.09
C VAL A 318 0.38 35.18 -5.20
N LEU A 319 0.22 33.85 -5.22
CA LEU A 319 -0.62 33.13 -4.27
C LEU A 319 0.09 33.09 -2.92
N LYS A 320 -0.51 33.71 -1.89
CA LYS A 320 0.01 33.59 -0.52
C LYS A 320 0.09 32.12 -0.15
N TRP A 321 1.23 31.66 0.36
CA TRP A 321 1.46 30.24 0.65
C TRP A 321 1.74 29.99 2.14
N PRO A 322 1.15 28.97 2.78
CA PRO A 322 1.51 28.59 4.14
C PRO A 322 2.85 27.83 4.15
N ALA A 323 3.70 28.12 5.14
CA ALA A 323 4.99 27.43 5.30
C ALA A 323 4.82 25.90 5.48
N TRP A 324 5.82 25.12 5.10
CA TRP A 324 5.87 23.66 5.27
C TRP A 324 4.63 22.94 4.74
N SER A 325 4.19 23.33 3.53
CA SER A 325 2.95 22.80 2.94
C SER A 325 3.12 22.20 1.54
N PRO A 326 4.08 21.27 1.34
CA PRO A 326 4.25 20.62 0.05
C PRO A 326 3.01 19.81 -0.35
N ASP A 327 2.27 19.27 0.62
CA ASP A 327 1.05 18.49 0.41
C ASP A 327 -0.11 19.29 -0.20
N LEU A 328 -0.07 20.62 -0.12
CA LEU A 328 -1.06 21.50 -0.75
C LEU A 328 -0.73 21.79 -2.23
N SER A 329 0.50 21.47 -2.68
CA SER A 329 0.96 21.76 -4.04
C SER A 329 0.82 20.53 -4.95
N PRO A 330 0.05 20.61 -6.04
CA PRO A 330 -0.12 19.47 -6.96
C PRO A 330 1.16 19.09 -7.72
N ILE A 331 2.14 19.99 -7.84
CA ILE A 331 3.41 19.70 -8.54
C ILE A 331 4.23 18.63 -7.83
N GLU A 332 4.08 18.49 -6.51
CA GLU A 332 4.75 17.44 -5.73
C GLU A 332 4.29 16.03 -6.13
N ASN A 333 3.04 15.89 -6.59
CA ASN A 333 2.56 14.63 -7.15
C ASN A 333 3.28 14.32 -8.46
N ILE A 334 3.52 15.32 -9.30
CA ILE A 334 4.28 15.17 -10.55
C ILE A 334 5.73 14.79 -10.24
N TRP A 335 6.37 15.46 -9.28
CA TRP A 335 7.72 15.08 -8.82
C TRP A 335 7.78 13.64 -8.32
N CYS A 336 6.79 13.20 -7.53
CA CYS A 336 6.71 11.83 -7.07
C CYS A 336 6.64 10.82 -8.23
N ILE A 337 5.79 11.08 -9.23
CA ILE A 337 5.63 10.25 -10.43
C ILE A 337 6.93 10.23 -11.25
N THR A 338 7.54 11.38 -11.50
CA THR A 338 8.78 11.49 -12.29
C THR A 338 9.93 10.77 -11.59
N LYS A 339 10.11 10.97 -10.28
CA LYS A 339 11.11 10.25 -9.47
C LYS A 339 10.86 8.74 -9.46
N ARG A 340 9.61 8.29 -9.51
CA ARG A 340 9.27 6.86 -9.62
C ARG A 340 9.65 6.29 -10.99
N LYS A 341 9.33 6.99 -12.08
CA LYS A 341 9.71 6.58 -13.44
C LYS A 341 11.23 6.54 -13.62
N MET A 342 11.94 7.55 -13.13
CA MET A 342 13.41 7.56 -13.15
C MET A 342 14.02 6.41 -12.33
N ARG A 343 13.42 6.07 -11.19
CA ARG A 343 13.81 4.89 -10.41
C ARG A 343 13.75 3.58 -11.18
N GLN A 344 12.78 3.43 -12.06
CA GLN A 344 12.65 2.23 -12.89
C GLN A 344 13.72 2.15 -13.97
N ARG A 345 14.22 3.29 -14.46
CA ARG A 345 15.27 3.36 -15.49
C ARG A 345 16.68 3.04 -14.98
N ARG A 346 16.88 2.98 -13.65
CA ARG A 346 18.18 2.64 -13.01
C ARG A 346 19.36 3.48 -13.54
N LEU A 347 19.14 4.78 -13.71
CA LEU A 347 20.18 5.71 -14.16
C LEU A 347 21.35 5.72 -13.16
N LYS A 348 22.58 5.65 -13.67
CA LYS A 348 23.80 5.49 -12.88
C LYS A 348 24.68 6.74 -12.83
N THR A 349 24.45 7.71 -13.71
CA THR A 349 25.21 8.96 -13.75
C THR A 349 24.31 10.18 -13.84
N VAL A 350 24.85 11.36 -13.55
CA VAL A 350 24.13 12.62 -13.66
C VAL A 350 23.90 13.02 -15.11
N GLU A 351 24.82 12.70 -16.01
CA GLU A 351 24.70 12.97 -17.44
C GLU A 351 23.53 12.18 -18.04
N GLN A 352 23.36 10.92 -17.63
CA GLN A 352 22.20 10.11 -17.98
C GLN A 352 20.90 10.68 -17.43
N LEU A 353 20.95 11.27 -16.22
CA LEU A 353 19.80 11.93 -15.62
C LEU A 353 19.44 13.21 -16.38
N GLU A 354 20.42 14.04 -16.72
CA GLU A 354 20.26 15.27 -17.52
C GLU A 354 19.73 14.94 -18.92
N ALA A 355 20.29 13.94 -19.60
CA ALA A 355 19.83 13.48 -20.91
C ALA A 355 18.43 12.85 -20.90
N CYS A 356 17.97 12.36 -19.75
CA CYS A 356 16.61 11.85 -19.59
C CYS A 356 15.57 12.96 -19.34
N ILE A 357 16.04 14.13 -18.89
CA ILE A 357 15.21 15.29 -18.51
C ILE A 357 15.06 16.25 -19.69
N ARG A 358 16.14 16.46 -20.44
CA ARG A 358 16.12 17.11 -21.75
C ARG A 358 15.40 16.23 -22.76
#